data_AF-M4Z2G5-F1
#
_entry.id   AF-M4Z2G5-F1
#
_cell.length_a   1.000
_cell.length_b   1.000
_cell.length_c   1.000
_cell.angle_alpha   90.00
_cell.angle_beta   90.00
_cell.angle_gamma   90.00
#
_symmetry.space_group_name_H-M   'P 1'
#
loop_
_entity.id
_entity.type
_entity.pdbx_description
1 polymer ?
#
loop_
_entity_poly.entity_id
_entity_poly.type
_entity_poly.pdbx_seq_one_letter_code
_entity_poly.pdbx_strand_id
1 'polypeptide(L)'
;MPTLTRRRDPHSPNETWRIYFGDVEAGTIAERPEGPSGSPVWQWFCGFYPGSHPGEQQLGRANTYEQARDAFQTAWNVFLSNRSQQDFDEWRQHHNTLNKRLRLLGIDTKTDHCAHGFRTTFSTLSHHEEIKEAKAWDGDVVELQLAHLDSSTVEGLYKKHGPLALIGSRAKLMQHWADRIDHWLDPKKVMPIKRGT
;
A
#
# COMPACT_ATOMS: atom_id res chain seq x y z
N MET A 1 -11.82 -2.32 24.21
CA MET A 1 -10.99 -3.10 23.25
C MET A 1 -11.51 -2.79 21.86
N PRO A 2 -10.66 -2.50 20.86
CA PRO A 2 -11.10 -2.33 19.49
C PRO A 2 -11.87 -3.56 19.00
N THR A 3 -12.93 -3.37 18.20
CA THR A 3 -13.66 -4.47 17.55
C THR A 3 -13.04 -4.72 16.17
N LEU A 4 -13.11 -5.97 15.69
CA LEU A 4 -12.74 -6.25 14.31
C LEU A 4 -13.68 -5.52 13.34
N THR A 5 -13.10 -4.91 12.32
CA THR A 5 -13.82 -4.27 11.22
C THR A 5 -13.34 -4.85 9.90
N ARG A 6 -14.11 -4.68 8.82
CA ARG A 6 -13.73 -5.15 7.48
C ARG A 6 -13.91 -4.08 6.43
N ARG A 7 -13.08 -4.12 5.38
CA ARG A 7 -13.22 -3.31 4.17
C ARG A 7 -13.10 -4.21 2.94
N ARG A 8 -13.96 -3.97 1.95
CA ARG A 8 -13.89 -4.65 0.65
C ARG A 8 -12.63 -4.18 -0.06
N ASP A 9 -11.85 -5.12 -0.61
CA ASP A 9 -10.75 -4.79 -1.52
C ASP A 9 -11.34 -4.48 -2.91
N PRO A 10 -11.26 -3.23 -3.40
CA PRO A 10 -11.83 -2.86 -4.69
C PRO A 10 -11.02 -3.37 -5.88
N HIS A 11 -9.77 -3.81 -5.66
CA HIS A 11 -8.86 -4.26 -6.71
C HIS A 11 -8.82 -5.79 -6.85
N SER A 12 -9.47 -6.52 -5.95
CA SER A 12 -9.57 -7.97 -6.05
C SER A 12 -10.68 -8.36 -7.02
N PRO A 13 -10.41 -9.25 -8.02
CA PRO A 13 -11.44 -9.71 -8.95
C PRO A 13 -12.54 -10.52 -8.26
N ASN A 14 -12.20 -11.27 -7.21
CA ASN A 14 -13.15 -12.02 -6.39
C ASN A 14 -13.45 -11.28 -5.10
N GLU A 15 -14.52 -11.66 -4.40
CA GLU A 15 -14.87 -11.02 -3.14
C GLU A 15 -13.81 -11.18 -2.06
N THR A 16 -13.09 -10.09 -1.77
CA THR A 16 -12.04 -10.07 -0.76
C THR A 16 -12.29 -8.98 0.27
N TRP A 17 -12.24 -9.37 1.53
CA TRP A 17 -12.37 -8.53 2.70
C TRP A 17 -11.05 -8.48 3.45
N ARG A 18 -10.50 -7.27 3.63
CA ARG A 18 -9.39 -7.03 4.56
C ARG A 18 -9.96 -6.76 5.95
N ILE A 19 -9.45 -7.46 6.95
CA ILE A 19 -9.95 -7.43 8.32
C ILE A 19 -8.97 -6.62 9.19
N TYR A 20 -9.50 -5.72 10.01
CA TYR A 20 -8.72 -4.78 10.80
C TYR A 20 -9.07 -4.84 12.28
N PHE A 21 -8.04 -4.78 13.14
CA PHE A 21 -8.16 -4.53 14.57
C PHE A 21 -7.60 -3.14 14.88
N GLY A 22 -8.48 -2.16 15.02
CA GLY A 22 -8.06 -0.76 15.05
C GLY A 22 -7.39 -0.35 13.74
N ASP A 23 -6.11 0.01 13.80
CA ASP A 23 -5.28 0.40 12.66
C ASP A 23 -4.45 -0.74 12.06
N VAL A 24 -4.46 -1.93 12.68
CA VAL A 24 -3.68 -3.08 12.24
C VAL A 24 -4.50 -3.98 11.32
N GLU A 25 -3.95 -4.33 10.16
CA GLU A 25 -4.55 -5.35 9.30
C GLU A 25 -4.32 -6.72 9.94
N ALA A 26 -5.40 -7.28 10.48
CA ALA A 26 -5.43 -8.53 11.22
C ALA A 26 -5.45 -9.76 10.30
N GLY A 27 -5.73 -9.57 9.01
CA GLY A 27 -5.74 -10.62 8.01
C GLY A 27 -6.81 -10.40 6.94
N THR A 28 -7.17 -11.48 6.23
CA THR A 28 -8.07 -11.41 5.06
C THR A 28 -9.07 -12.56 5.05
N ILE A 29 -10.22 -12.31 4.43
CA ILE A 29 -11.21 -13.34 4.05
C ILE A 29 -11.51 -13.12 2.57
N ALA A 30 -11.25 -14.12 1.75
CA ALA A 30 -11.34 -14.02 0.30
C ALA A 30 -12.10 -15.20 -0.31
N GLU A 31 -12.96 -14.89 -1.26
CA GLU A 31 -13.55 -15.84 -2.17
C GLU A 31 -12.47 -16.32 -3.16
N ARG A 32 -12.47 -17.63 -3.37
CA ARG A 32 -11.54 -18.29 -4.27
C ARG A 32 -12.17 -18.43 -5.65
N PRO A 33 -11.36 -18.41 -6.72
CA PRO A 33 -11.81 -18.88 -8.02
C PRO A 33 -12.41 -20.28 -7.89
N GLU A 34 -13.46 -20.56 -8.66
CA GLU A 34 -14.15 -21.85 -8.63
C GLU A 34 -13.16 -23.01 -8.72
N GLY A 35 -13.16 -23.85 -7.69
CA GLY A 35 -12.37 -25.07 -7.63
C GLY A 35 -13.19 -26.29 -8.07
N PRO A 36 -12.63 -27.50 -7.96
CA PRO A 36 -13.38 -28.74 -8.15
C PRO A 36 -14.66 -28.75 -7.30
N SER A 37 -15.75 -29.28 -7.85
CA SER A 37 -17.05 -29.36 -7.18
C SER A 37 -16.93 -29.86 -5.73
N GLY A 38 -17.55 -29.12 -4.79
CA GLY A 38 -17.48 -29.41 -3.35
C GLY A 38 -16.27 -28.81 -2.61
N SER A 39 -15.37 -28.10 -3.30
CA SER A 39 -14.28 -27.39 -2.63
C SER A 39 -14.78 -26.16 -1.87
N PRO A 40 -14.24 -25.88 -0.68
CA PRO A 40 -14.49 -24.63 0.02
C PRO A 40 -14.19 -23.40 -0.85
N VAL A 41 -15.20 -22.57 -1.06
CA VAL A 41 -15.13 -21.37 -1.92
C VAL A 41 -14.55 -20.16 -1.18
N TRP A 42 -14.46 -20.20 0.15
CA TRP A 42 -13.82 -19.16 0.95
C TRP A 42 -12.50 -19.64 1.53
N GLN A 43 -11.54 -18.73 1.58
CA GLN A 43 -10.31 -18.86 2.36
C GLN A 43 -10.15 -17.67 3.30
N TRP A 44 -9.43 -17.88 4.39
CA TRP A 44 -9.10 -16.83 5.33
C TRP A 44 -7.66 -17.00 5.80
N PHE A 45 -7.05 -15.87 6.15
CA PHE A 45 -5.74 -15.77 6.77
C PHE A 45 -5.87 -14.84 7.97
N CYS A 46 -5.34 -15.23 9.12
CA CYS A 46 -5.43 -14.51 10.38
C CYS A 46 -4.04 -14.39 11.02
N GLY A 47 -3.70 -13.18 11.44
CA GLY A 47 -2.41 -12.81 12.00
C GLY A 47 -1.68 -11.80 11.11
N PHE A 48 -0.57 -11.29 11.61
CA PHE A 48 0.22 -10.27 10.92
C PHE A 48 1.72 -10.51 11.15
N TYR A 49 2.55 -9.95 10.27
CA TYR A 49 4.02 -9.95 10.42
C TYR A 49 4.58 -8.62 9.94
N PRO A 50 5.65 -8.07 10.56
CA PRO A 50 6.32 -8.55 11.77
C PRO A 50 5.49 -8.33 13.05
N GLY A 51 5.96 -8.84 14.19
CA GLY A 51 5.19 -8.92 15.45
C GLY A 51 4.46 -10.26 15.65
N SER A 52 4.76 -11.27 14.83
CA SER A 52 4.43 -12.67 15.09
C SER A 52 5.58 -13.56 14.62
N HIS A 53 5.66 -14.77 15.16
CA HIS A 53 6.62 -15.79 14.75
C HIS A 53 6.04 -16.72 13.67
N PRO A 54 6.89 -17.42 12.89
CA PRO A 54 6.44 -18.45 11.98
C PRO A 54 5.58 -19.50 12.71
N GLY A 55 4.42 -19.83 12.14
CA GLY A 55 3.48 -20.79 12.70
C GLY A 55 2.42 -20.20 13.65
N GLU A 56 2.53 -18.94 14.05
CA GLU A 56 1.50 -18.27 14.88
C GLU A 56 0.32 -17.76 14.04
N GLN A 57 0.56 -17.48 12.76
CA GLN A 57 -0.48 -17.11 11.80
C GLN A 57 -1.28 -18.34 11.39
N GLN A 58 -2.58 -18.18 11.23
CA GLN A 58 -3.46 -19.26 10.84
C GLN A 58 -4.07 -18.97 9.48
N LEU A 59 -4.32 -20.03 8.73
CA LEU A 59 -5.06 -19.98 7.48
C LEU A 59 -6.07 -21.11 7.48
N GLY A 60 -7.19 -20.88 6.80
CA GLY A 60 -8.23 -21.89 6.70
C GLY A 60 -9.13 -21.66 5.50
N ARG A 61 -10.09 -22.58 5.36
CA ARG A 61 -11.04 -22.59 4.26
C ARG A 61 -12.44 -22.89 4.80
N ALA A 62 -13.45 -22.36 4.13
CA ALA A 62 -14.85 -22.54 4.51
C ALA A 62 -15.76 -22.54 3.29
N ASN A 63 -16.94 -23.14 3.43
CA ASN A 63 -17.92 -23.22 2.35
C ASN A 63 -18.75 -21.94 2.23
N THR A 64 -18.86 -21.14 3.30
CA THR A 64 -19.56 -19.86 3.30
C THR A 64 -18.72 -18.74 3.91
N TYR A 65 -19.10 -17.50 3.62
CA TYR A 65 -18.47 -16.32 4.19
C TYR A 65 -18.61 -16.29 5.72
N GLU A 66 -19.80 -16.63 6.23
CA GLU A 66 -20.11 -16.63 7.66
C GLU A 66 -19.24 -17.66 8.40
N GLN A 67 -19.07 -18.85 7.83
CA GLN A 67 -18.17 -19.86 8.36
C GLN A 67 -16.71 -19.39 8.36
N ALA A 68 -16.27 -18.73 7.28
CA ALA A 68 -14.93 -18.15 7.21
C ALA A 68 -14.72 -17.06 8.27
N ARG A 69 -15.72 -16.20 8.47
CA ARG A 69 -15.72 -15.12 9.47
C ARG A 69 -15.67 -15.65 10.89
N ASP A 70 -16.48 -16.65 11.21
CA ASP A 70 -16.54 -17.23 12.56
C ASP A 70 -15.24 -18.00 12.88
N ALA A 71 -14.68 -18.70 11.90
CA ALA A 71 -13.35 -19.33 12.00
C ALA A 71 -12.24 -18.30 12.16
N PHE A 72 -12.25 -17.21 11.37
CA PHE A 72 -11.31 -16.10 11.50
C PHE A 72 -11.39 -15.48 12.90
N GLN A 73 -12.60 -15.21 13.41
CA GLN A 73 -12.79 -14.60 14.74
C GLN A 73 -12.22 -15.50 15.84
N THR A 74 -12.43 -16.81 15.73
CA THR A 74 -11.87 -17.80 16.66
C THR A 74 -10.34 -17.79 16.61
N ALA A 75 -9.76 -17.84 15.41
CA ALA A 75 -8.31 -17.76 15.22
C ALA A 75 -7.73 -16.43 15.73
N TRP A 76 -8.44 -15.32 15.52
CA TRP A 76 -8.02 -14.00 15.98
C TRP A 76 -7.98 -13.92 17.50
N ASN A 77 -8.95 -14.51 18.21
CA ASN A 77 -8.94 -14.52 19.66
C ASN A 77 -7.72 -15.27 20.23
N VAL A 78 -7.34 -16.40 19.61
CA VAL A 78 -6.13 -17.16 19.97
C VAL A 78 -4.86 -16.38 19.60
N PHE A 79 -4.83 -15.75 18.44
CA PHE A 79 -3.70 -14.93 18.02
C PHE A 79 -3.50 -13.77 19.00
N LEU A 80 -4.57 -13.00 19.26
CA LEU A 80 -4.59 -11.83 20.13
C LEU A 80 -4.21 -12.17 21.58
N SER A 81 -4.62 -13.32 22.11
CA SER A 81 -4.26 -13.72 23.48
C SER A 81 -2.76 -13.90 23.69
N ASN A 82 -2.02 -14.14 22.60
CA ASN A 82 -0.57 -14.30 22.63
C ASN A 82 0.18 -13.02 22.22
N ARG A 83 -0.50 -11.88 21.99
CA ARG A 83 0.15 -10.63 21.54
C ARG A 83 0.30 -9.61 22.67
N SER A 84 1.45 -8.95 22.67
CA SER A 84 1.75 -7.78 23.48
C SER A 84 1.60 -6.49 22.66
N GLN A 85 1.58 -5.33 23.33
CA GLN A 85 1.57 -4.03 22.64
C GLN A 85 2.81 -3.83 21.76
N GLN A 86 3.97 -4.38 22.16
CA GLN A 86 5.21 -4.30 21.40
C GLN A 86 5.09 -4.97 20.02
N ASP A 87 4.37 -6.08 19.95
CA ASP A 87 4.14 -6.83 18.71
C ASP A 87 3.33 -6.01 17.69
N PHE A 88 2.28 -5.34 18.16
CA PHE A 88 1.51 -4.41 17.34
C PHE A 88 2.36 -3.22 16.89
N ASP A 89 3.23 -2.71 17.76
CA ASP A 89 4.11 -1.60 17.42
C ASP A 89 5.17 -1.99 16.41
N GLU A 90 5.70 -3.22 16.47
CA GLU A 90 6.61 -3.76 15.45
C GLU A 90 5.94 -3.81 14.08
N TRP A 91 4.71 -4.35 14.01
CA TRP A 91 3.92 -4.34 12.79
C TRP A 91 3.73 -2.93 12.23
N ARG A 92 3.29 -1.98 13.08
CA ARG A 92 3.06 -0.58 12.68
C ARG A 92 4.32 0.07 12.17
N GLN A 93 5.45 -0.18 12.82
CA GLN A 93 6.74 0.39 12.43
C GLN A 93 7.18 -0.13 11.07
N HIS A 94 7.00 -1.41 10.80
CA HIS A 94 7.31 -2.01 9.51
C HIS A 94 6.46 -1.42 8.38
N HIS A 95 5.14 -1.35 8.58
CA HIS A 95 4.19 -0.85 7.59
C HIS A 95 4.24 0.68 7.41
N ASN A 96 4.87 1.41 8.34
CA ASN A 96 5.09 2.86 8.27
C ASN A 96 6.57 3.25 8.26
N THR A 97 7.45 2.40 7.71
CA THR A 97 8.91 2.60 7.78
C THR A 97 9.36 3.98 7.28
N LEU A 98 8.82 4.46 6.15
CA LEU A 98 9.15 5.79 5.61
C LEU A 98 8.67 6.92 6.53
N ASN A 99 7.42 6.85 7.01
CA ASN A 99 6.88 7.81 7.97
C ASN A 99 7.68 7.83 9.28
N LYS A 100 8.16 6.66 9.75
CA LYS A 100 9.04 6.58 10.91
C LYS A 100 10.36 7.31 10.65
N ARG A 101 11.00 7.09 9.50
CA ARG A 101 12.24 7.78 9.13
C ARG A 101 12.05 9.29 9.05
N LEU A 102 10.92 9.77 8.52
CA LEU A 102 10.58 11.20 8.53
C LEU A 102 10.49 11.76 9.96
N ARG A 103 9.80 11.05 10.87
CA ARG A 103 9.73 11.47 12.28
C ARG A 103 11.11 11.50 12.96
N LEU A 104 12.00 10.56 12.63
CA LEU A 104 13.39 10.57 13.14
C LEU A 104 14.20 11.77 12.64
N LEU A 105 13.85 12.33 11.47
CA LEU A 105 14.43 13.56 10.95
C LEU A 105 13.78 14.83 11.55
N GLY A 106 12.80 14.68 12.46
CA GLY A 106 12.08 15.79 13.08
C GLY A 106 10.89 16.31 12.28
N ILE A 107 10.41 15.56 11.28
CA ILE A 107 9.24 15.93 10.46
C ILE A 107 8.00 15.26 11.07
N ASP A 108 7.00 16.05 11.48
CA ASP A 108 5.72 15.51 11.95
C ASP A 108 4.91 14.97 10.76
N THR A 109 4.66 13.66 10.76
CA THR A 109 3.93 12.99 9.68
C THR A 109 2.42 13.24 9.65
N LYS A 110 1.88 13.94 10.62
CA LYS A 110 0.48 14.36 10.67
C LYS A 110 0.29 15.79 10.20
N THR A 111 1.23 16.68 10.52
CA THR A 111 1.09 18.13 10.25
C THR A 111 2.03 18.65 9.18
N ASP A 112 3.23 18.07 9.04
CA ASP A 112 4.27 18.61 8.16
C ASP A 112 4.31 17.84 6.84
N HIS A 113 4.68 16.54 6.88
CA HIS A 113 4.74 15.72 5.68
C HIS A 113 4.78 14.21 5.94
N CYS A 114 4.19 13.42 5.05
CA CYS A 114 4.18 11.96 5.15
C CYS A 114 4.63 11.29 3.84
N ALA A 115 4.88 9.99 3.89
CA ALA A 115 5.30 9.18 2.74
C ALA A 115 4.32 9.31 1.56
N HIS A 116 3.01 9.34 1.83
CA HIS A 116 2.00 9.58 0.80
C HIS A 116 2.09 10.99 0.21
N GLY A 117 2.45 11.99 1.02
CA GLY A 117 2.63 13.37 0.59
C GLY A 117 3.69 13.55 -0.50
N PHE A 118 4.73 12.72 -0.53
CA PHE A 118 5.72 12.76 -1.62
C PHE A 118 5.10 12.36 -2.97
N ARG A 119 4.15 11.42 -2.98
CA ARG A 119 3.43 11.02 -4.19
C ARG A 119 2.52 12.14 -4.69
N THR A 120 1.83 12.84 -3.78
CA THR A 120 1.05 14.03 -4.12
C THR A 120 1.95 15.13 -4.69
N THR A 121 3.10 15.38 -4.05
CA THR A 121 4.09 16.37 -4.52
C THR A 121 4.59 16.04 -5.92
N PHE A 122 4.94 14.78 -6.19
CA PHE A 122 5.32 14.30 -7.52
C PHE A 122 4.21 14.56 -8.54
N SER A 123 2.96 14.19 -8.22
CA SER A 123 1.80 14.39 -9.10
C SER A 123 1.61 15.87 -9.44
N THR A 124 1.54 16.73 -8.43
CA THR A 124 1.34 18.18 -8.62
C THR A 124 2.46 18.78 -9.44
N LEU A 125 3.73 18.54 -9.08
CA LEU A 125 4.85 19.13 -9.80
C LEU A 125 4.91 18.66 -11.25
N SER A 126 4.72 17.36 -11.50
CA SER A 126 4.79 16.82 -12.88
C SER A 126 3.66 17.33 -13.77
N HIS A 127 2.46 17.56 -13.23
CA HIS A 127 1.32 18.10 -14.00
C HIS A 127 1.46 19.57 -14.37
N HIS A 128 2.16 20.34 -13.54
CA HIS A 128 2.31 21.79 -13.68
C HIS A 128 3.70 22.20 -14.20
N GLU A 129 4.59 21.25 -14.45
CA GLU A 129 5.93 21.54 -14.95
C GLU A 129 5.88 21.98 -16.42
N GLU A 130 6.56 23.09 -16.69
CA GLU A 130 6.68 23.66 -18.03
C GLU A 130 8.16 23.80 -18.40
N ILE A 131 8.49 23.40 -19.63
CA ILE A 131 9.82 23.55 -20.22
C ILE A 131 9.63 24.30 -21.53
N LYS A 132 10.24 25.49 -21.65
CA LYS A 132 10.11 26.38 -22.82
C LYS A 132 8.64 26.72 -23.14
N GLU A 133 7.90 27.16 -22.12
CA GLU A 133 6.49 27.63 -22.23
C GLU A 133 5.50 26.54 -22.69
N ALA A 134 5.88 25.27 -22.61
CA ALA A 134 5.02 24.14 -22.89
C ALA A 134 5.04 23.16 -21.72
N LYS A 135 3.90 22.48 -21.48
CA LYS A 135 3.84 21.39 -20.51
C LYS A 135 4.93 20.36 -20.80
N ALA A 136 5.73 20.06 -19.78
CA ALA A 136 6.83 19.11 -19.89
C ALA A 136 6.31 17.68 -20.09
N TRP A 137 5.16 17.36 -19.49
CA TRP A 137 4.60 16.02 -19.44
C TRP A 137 3.13 15.99 -19.82
N ASP A 138 2.76 14.97 -20.59
CA ASP A 138 1.36 14.60 -20.79
C ASP A 138 0.77 14.09 -19.46
N GLY A 139 -0.44 14.55 -19.11
CA GLY A 139 -1.14 14.11 -17.91
C GLY A 139 -1.32 12.59 -17.88
N ASP A 140 -1.56 11.96 -19.03
CA ASP A 140 -1.70 10.51 -19.11
C ASP A 140 -0.41 9.76 -18.75
N VAL A 141 0.76 10.35 -19.07
CA VAL A 141 2.05 9.78 -18.68
C VAL A 141 2.24 9.86 -17.16
N VAL A 142 1.81 10.97 -16.54
CA VAL A 142 1.89 11.15 -15.08
C VAL A 142 0.92 10.21 -14.35
N GLU A 143 -0.34 10.14 -14.79
CA GLU A 143 -1.37 9.28 -14.20
C GLU A 143 -1.05 7.79 -14.38
N LEU A 144 -0.47 7.40 -15.52
CA LEU A 144 0.01 6.04 -15.73
C LEU A 144 1.20 5.72 -14.82
N GLN A 145 2.11 6.67 -14.59
CA GLN A 145 3.24 6.49 -13.67
C GLN A 145 2.76 6.35 -12.22
N LEU A 146 1.66 7.02 -11.88
CA LEU A 146 0.97 6.86 -10.62
C LEU A 146 0.15 5.56 -10.55
N ALA A 147 -0.04 4.82 -11.65
CA ALA A 147 -0.94 3.68 -11.71
C ALA A 147 -2.41 4.04 -11.37
N HIS A 148 -2.84 5.24 -11.78
CA HIS A 148 -4.24 5.66 -11.69
C HIS A 148 -5.06 5.27 -12.93
N LEU A 149 -4.41 5.05 -14.08
CA LEU A 149 -5.11 4.61 -15.29
C LEU A 149 -5.55 3.15 -15.14
N ASP A 150 -6.86 2.95 -15.08
CA ASP A 150 -7.48 1.64 -15.09
C ASP A 150 -7.50 1.06 -16.50
N SER A 151 -6.76 -0.03 -16.70
CA SER A 151 -6.73 -0.79 -17.95
C SER A 151 -8.06 -1.45 -18.30
N SER A 152 -9.04 -1.46 -17.39
CA SER A 152 -10.35 -2.12 -17.57
C SER A 152 -11.42 -1.23 -18.22
N THR A 153 -11.17 0.07 -18.36
CA THR A 153 -12.14 1.02 -18.94
C THR A 153 -12.00 1.13 -20.45
N VAL A 154 -13.13 1.31 -21.15
CA VAL A 154 -13.18 1.52 -22.62
C VAL A 154 -12.36 2.75 -23.04
N GLU A 155 -12.19 3.75 -22.17
CA GLU A 155 -11.30 4.90 -22.39
C GLU A 155 -9.82 4.50 -22.48
N GLY A 156 -9.37 3.51 -21.70
CA GLY A 156 -8.03 2.93 -21.77
C GLY A 156 -7.75 2.14 -23.07
N LEU A 157 -8.80 1.68 -23.77
CA LEU A 157 -8.74 1.05 -25.09
C LEU A 157 -8.70 2.08 -26.24
N TYR A 158 -9.39 3.21 -26.10
CA TYR A 158 -9.40 4.28 -27.11
C TYR A 158 -8.16 5.17 -27.07
N LYS A 159 -7.46 5.27 -25.94
CA LYS A 159 -6.12 5.85 -25.90
C LYS A 159 -5.18 4.91 -26.66
N LYS A 160 -4.86 5.31 -27.90
CA LYS A 160 -4.00 4.63 -28.91
C LYS A 160 -2.60 4.21 -28.41
N HIS A 161 -2.29 4.48 -27.14
CA HIS A 161 -1.02 4.22 -26.50
C HIS A 161 -1.27 3.42 -25.21
N GLY A 162 -1.35 2.09 -25.31
CA GLY A 162 -1.31 1.23 -24.12
C GLY A 162 -0.02 1.46 -23.29
N PRO A 163 0.11 0.85 -22.10
CA PRO A 163 1.24 1.10 -21.20
C PRO A 163 2.63 0.94 -21.84
N LEU A 164 2.73 0.08 -22.85
CA LEU A 164 3.93 -0.16 -23.65
C LEU A 164 4.29 1.00 -24.59
N ALA A 165 3.31 1.70 -25.15
CA ALA A 165 3.56 2.83 -26.06
C ALA A 165 4.07 4.07 -25.31
N LEU A 166 3.74 4.21 -24.02
CA LEU A 166 4.18 5.32 -23.17
C LEU A 166 5.43 5.01 -22.35
N ILE A 167 6.01 3.81 -22.47
CA ILE A 167 7.16 3.41 -21.65
C ILE A 167 8.36 4.35 -21.80
N GLY A 168 8.61 4.84 -23.02
CA GLY A 168 9.68 5.79 -23.29
C GLY A 168 9.46 7.14 -22.61
N SER A 169 8.24 7.68 -22.67
CA SER A 169 7.89 8.94 -21.99
C SER A 169 7.92 8.79 -20.47
N ARG A 170 7.45 7.65 -19.94
CA ARG A 170 7.52 7.34 -18.50
C ARG A 170 8.96 7.24 -17.99
N ALA A 171 9.84 6.59 -18.75
CA ALA A 171 11.25 6.51 -18.40
C ALA A 171 11.91 7.90 -18.38
N LYS A 172 11.60 8.76 -19.36
CA LYS A 172 12.08 10.14 -19.39
C LYS A 172 11.57 10.97 -18.20
N LEU A 173 10.28 10.84 -17.84
CA LEU A 173 9.72 11.51 -16.66
C LEU A 173 10.43 11.07 -15.38
N MET A 174 10.67 9.77 -15.20
CA MET A 174 11.38 9.26 -14.03
C MET A 174 12.84 9.70 -13.96
N GLN A 175 13.53 9.76 -15.10
CA GLN A 175 14.90 10.27 -15.13
C GLN A 175 14.94 11.76 -14.79
N HIS A 176 14.06 12.56 -15.40
CA HIS A 176 13.95 13.98 -15.10
C HIS A 176 13.64 14.24 -13.61
N TRP A 177 12.73 13.44 -13.03
CA TRP A 177 12.42 13.52 -11.61
C TRP A 177 13.63 13.16 -10.72
N ALA A 178 14.41 12.15 -11.10
CA ALA A 178 15.65 11.80 -10.39
C ALA A 178 16.68 12.94 -10.47
N ASP A 179 16.93 13.48 -11.67
CA ASP A 179 17.86 14.59 -11.88
C ASP A 179 17.44 15.84 -11.08
N ARG A 180 16.12 16.08 -10.97
CA ARG A 180 15.55 17.16 -10.17
C ARG A 180 15.78 16.97 -8.68
N ILE A 181 15.61 15.73 -8.16
CA ILE A 181 15.93 15.42 -6.77
C ILE A 181 17.43 15.62 -6.51
N ASP A 182 18.29 15.14 -7.41
CA ASP A 182 19.74 15.30 -7.29
C ASP A 182 20.14 16.78 -7.29
N HIS A 183 19.44 17.62 -8.04
CA HIS A 183 19.65 19.07 -8.03
C HIS A 183 19.22 19.74 -6.72
N TRP A 184 18.17 19.24 -6.05
CA TRP A 184 17.73 19.76 -4.76
C TRP A 184 18.62 19.35 -3.59
N LEU A 185 19.34 18.23 -3.74
CA LEU A 185 20.35 17.84 -2.78
C LEU A 185 21.50 18.84 -2.86
N ASP A 186 21.71 19.61 -1.79
CA ASP A 186 22.96 20.35 -1.62
C ASP A 186 24.03 19.37 -1.10
N PRO A 187 25.01 18.95 -1.92
CA PRO A 187 26.01 17.96 -1.50
C PRO A 187 26.92 18.49 -0.37
N LYS A 188 26.90 19.79 -0.09
CA LYS A 188 27.65 20.42 1.01
C LYS A 188 26.87 20.40 2.32
N LYS A 189 25.56 20.14 2.28
CA LYS A 189 24.67 20.05 3.44
C LYS A 189 24.67 18.63 4.00
N VAL A 190 25.80 18.21 4.53
CA VAL A 190 25.90 16.94 5.28
C VAL A 190 25.06 17.09 6.55
N MET A 191 23.93 16.39 6.63
CA MET A 191 23.16 16.31 7.86
C MET A 191 23.84 15.34 8.82
N PRO A 192 24.34 15.77 9.99
CA PRO A 192 24.92 14.86 10.97
C PRO A 192 23.83 13.91 11.48
N ILE A 193 24.14 12.61 11.51
CA ILE A 193 23.26 11.61 12.12
C ILE A 193 23.27 11.86 13.63
N LYS A 194 22.19 12.46 14.14
CA LYS A 194 21.97 12.51 15.60
C LYS A 194 21.69 11.10 16.07
N ARG A 195 22.54 10.55 16.94
CA ARG A 195 22.21 9.35 17.70
C ARG A 195 21.01 9.69 18.60
N GLY A 196 19.91 8.97 18.42
CA GLY A 196 18.78 9.06 19.33
C GLY A 196 19.23 8.68 20.74
N THR A 197 18.98 9.56 21.71
CA THR A 197 19.11 9.32 23.14
C THR A 197 17.98 8.43 23.64
#